data_AF-A0A8D8K3M8-F1
#
_entry.id   AF-A0A8D8K3M8-F1
#
_cell.length_a   1.000
_cell.length_b   1.000
_cell.length_c   1.000
_cell.angle_alpha   90.00
_cell.angle_beta   90.00
_cell.angle_gamma   90.00
#
_symmetry.space_group_name_H-M   'P 1'
#
loop_
_entity.id
_entity.type
_entity.pdbx_description
1 polymer ?
#
loop_
_entity_poly.entity_id
_entity_poly.type
_entity_poly.pdbx_seq_one_letter_code
_entity_poly.pdbx_strand_id
1 'polypeptide(L)'
;VYSNYTLTYPTEYKVYGDFNLNYYYEDVGLNSFYYYFMMDYPFFLGGDEFGLFKDRRGEMYFYMHQQLLARYNLERFSNFLPKIGTLTWRFPLKFGYFSLL
;
A
#
# COMPACT_ATOMS: atom_id res chain seq x y z
N VAL A 1 27.69 8.50 -4.91
CA VAL A 1 26.94 8.93 -6.11
C VAL A 1 25.62 9.50 -5.61
N TYR A 2 25.44 10.81 -5.69
CA TYR A 2 24.17 11.44 -5.29
C TYR A 2 23.21 11.42 -6.47
N SER A 3 22.05 10.79 -6.29
CA SER A 3 20.97 10.81 -7.27
C SER A 3 20.30 12.19 -7.23
N ASN A 4 20.40 12.95 -8.32
CA ASN A 4 19.76 14.25 -8.45
C ASN A 4 18.32 14.09 -8.97
N TYR A 5 17.36 14.01 -8.06
CA TYR A 5 15.93 14.10 -8.39
C TYR A 5 15.53 15.57 -8.39
N THR A 6 15.77 16.27 -9.50
CA THR A 6 15.16 17.57 -9.77
C THR A 6 13.64 17.36 -9.93
N LEU A 7 12.87 17.75 -8.91
CA LEU A 7 11.42 17.57 -8.88
C LEU A 7 10.69 18.74 -9.55
N THR A 8 9.65 18.42 -10.32
CA THR A 8 8.70 19.38 -10.91
C THR A 8 7.49 19.67 -10.02
N TYR A 9 7.42 19.08 -8.82
CA TYR A 9 6.31 19.26 -7.88
C TYR A 9 6.52 20.46 -6.96
N PRO A 10 5.46 21.18 -6.57
CA PRO A 10 5.56 22.22 -5.55
C PRO A 10 6.17 21.63 -4.27
N THR A 11 7.19 22.31 -3.74
CA THR A 11 7.98 21.91 -2.57
C THR A 11 7.11 21.58 -1.34
N GLU A 12 5.90 22.12 -1.29
CA GLU A 12 4.88 21.86 -0.27
C GLU A 12 4.49 20.37 -0.20
N TYR A 13 4.40 19.66 -1.34
CA TYR A 13 4.11 18.22 -1.37
C TYR A 13 5.27 17.38 -0.81
N LYS A 14 6.49 17.89 -0.96
CA LYS A 14 7.72 17.30 -0.42
C LYS A 14 7.82 17.48 1.09
N VAL A 15 7.17 18.52 1.64
CA VAL A 15 7.18 18.88 3.06
C VAL A 15 6.04 18.21 3.84
N TYR A 16 4.90 17.94 3.20
CA TYR A 16 3.74 17.34 3.86
C TYR A 16 3.41 15.90 3.44
N GLY A 17 3.97 15.39 2.34
CA GLY A 17 3.72 14.04 1.85
C GLY A 17 4.76 13.01 2.31
N ASP A 18 4.38 11.74 2.33
CA ASP A 18 5.29 10.60 2.53
C ASP A 18 6.19 10.36 1.29
N PHE A 19 6.74 11.41 0.68
CA PHE A 19 7.49 11.35 -0.58
C PHE A 19 8.73 10.46 -0.48
N ASN A 20 9.32 10.39 0.72
CA ASN A 20 10.44 9.50 1.00
C ASN A 20 10.10 8.02 0.78
N LEU A 21 8.82 7.64 0.79
CA LEU A 21 8.37 6.27 0.58
C LEU A 21 8.01 5.94 -0.88
N ASN A 22 8.23 6.85 -1.83
CA ASN A 22 7.88 6.59 -3.23
C ASN A 22 8.61 5.38 -3.81
N TYR A 23 9.86 5.12 -3.39
CA TYR A 23 10.58 3.92 -3.81
C TYR A 23 9.89 2.62 -3.37
N TYR A 24 9.08 2.67 -2.30
CA TYR A 24 8.31 1.54 -1.79
C TYR A 24 6.93 1.47 -2.46
N TYR A 25 6.24 2.61 -2.59
CA TYR A 25 4.90 2.66 -3.21
C TYR A 25 4.91 2.30 -4.70
N GLU A 26 5.94 2.73 -5.42
CA GLU A 26 6.08 2.50 -6.86
C GLU A 26 7.01 1.32 -7.19
N ASP A 27 7.37 0.51 -6.20
CA ASP A 27 8.09 -0.73 -6.46
C ASP A 27 7.21 -1.68 -7.29
N VAL A 28 7.73 -2.10 -8.45
CA VAL A 28 7.01 -2.99 -9.37
C VAL A 28 6.79 -4.36 -8.72
N GLY A 29 7.71 -4.83 -7.89
CA GLY A 29 7.60 -6.10 -7.17
C GLY A 29 6.46 -6.11 -6.17
N LEU A 30 6.36 -5.08 -5.33
CA LEU A 30 5.30 -4.92 -4.34
C LEU A 30 3.92 -4.81 -4.99
N ASN A 31 3.80 -4.00 -6.04
CA ASN A 31 2.54 -3.84 -6.76
C ASN A 31 2.12 -5.12 -7.49
N SER A 32 3.08 -5.82 -8.12
CA SER A 32 2.82 -7.12 -8.75
C SER A 32 2.42 -8.18 -7.72
N PHE A 33 3.05 -8.18 -6.54
CA PHE A 33 2.71 -9.09 -5.45
C PHE A 33 1.25 -8.97 -5.03
N TYR A 34 0.75 -7.73 -4.81
CA TYR A 34 -0.65 -7.53 -4.44
C TYR A 34 -1.61 -7.93 -5.57
N TYR A 35 -1.21 -7.69 -6.83
CA TYR A 35 -1.96 -8.14 -8.00
C TYR A 35 -2.09 -9.67 -8.03
N TYR A 36 -0.99 -10.41 -7.87
CA TYR A 36 -1.01 -11.88 -7.84
C TYR A 36 -1.84 -12.43 -6.69
N PHE A 37 -1.73 -11.84 -5.49
CA PHE A 37 -2.56 -12.24 -4.36
C PHE A 37 -4.06 -12.13 -4.66
N MET A 38 -4.47 -11.06 -5.35
CA MET A 38 -5.86 -10.88 -5.77
C MET A 38 -6.28 -11.81 -6.92
N MET A 39 -5.34 -12.25 -7.77
CA MET A 39 -5.61 -13.27 -8.79
C MET A 39 -5.76 -14.67 -8.20
N ASP A 40 -4.99 -15.02 -7.17
CA ASP A 40 -5.09 -16.32 -6.50
C ASP A 40 -6.40 -16.43 -5.70
N TYR A 41 -6.85 -15.32 -5.10
CA TYR A 41 -8.09 -15.26 -4.33
C TYR A 41 -9.06 -14.14 -4.78
N PRO A 42 -9.61 -14.17 -6.01
CA PRO A 42 -10.44 -13.10 -6.54
C PRO A 42 -11.74 -12.96 -5.76
N PHE A 43 -11.97 -11.82 -5.10
CA PHE A 43 -13.07 -11.64 -4.13
C PHE A 43 -14.47 -11.94 -4.68
N PHE A 44 -14.64 -11.87 -6.00
CA PHE A 44 -15.90 -12.13 -6.70
C PHE A 44 -16.11 -13.60 -7.10
N LEU A 45 -15.07 -14.45 -7.03
CA LEU A 45 -15.18 -15.89 -7.30
C LEU A 45 -15.44 -16.68 -6.02
N GLY A 46 -16.18 -17.79 -6.15
CA GLY A 46 -16.47 -18.73 -5.06
C GLY A 46 -17.05 -20.03 -5.59
N GLY A 47 -17.34 -20.96 -4.69
CA GLY A 47 -17.94 -22.27 -5.01
C GLY A 47 -16.94 -23.43 -5.04
N ASP A 48 -17.48 -24.65 -5.20
CA ASP A 48 -16.69 -25.89 -5.25
C ASP A 48 -15.84 -26.00 -6.52
N GLU A 49 -16.27 -25.41 -7.63
CA GLU A 49 -15.58 -25.47 -8.94
C GLU A 49 -14.14 -24.93 -8.89
N PHE A 50 -13.89 -23.98 -7.99
CA PHE A 50 -12.58 -23.35 -7.80
C PHE A 50 -11.87 -23.83 -6.53
N GLY A 51 -12.40 -24.86 -5.85
CA GLY A 51 -11.85 -25.34 -4.58
C GLY A 51 -11.93 -24.33 -3.43
N LEU A 52 -12.79 -23.30 -3.56
CA LEU A 52 -12.92 -22.20 -2.59
C LEU A 52 -14.01 -22.46 -1.54
N PHE A 53 -14.76 -23.56 -1.66
CA PHE A 53 -15.78 -23.93 -0.69
C PHE A 53 -15.15 -24.39 0.63
N LYS A 54 -15.54 -23.74 1.74
CA LYS A 54 -14.99 -23.96 3.09
C LYS A 54 -13.47 -23.76 3.22
N ASP A 55 -12.86 -23.01 2.31
CA ASP A 55 -11.46 -22.63 2.45
C ASP A 55 -11.25 -21.61 3.59
N ARG A 56 -10.03 -21.53 4.13
CA ARG A 56 -9.60 -20.58 5.19
C ARG A 56 -9.38 -19.16 4.65
N ARG A 57 -10.19 -18.77 3.67
CA ARG A 57 -10.02 -17.54 2.90
C ARG A 57 -10.07 -16.28 3.76
N GLY A 58 -10.98 -16.24 4.74
CA GLY A 58 -11.09 -15.10 5.66
C GLY A 58 -9.84 -14.94 6.53
N GLU A 59 -9.24 -16.05 6.95
CA GLU A 59 -7.99 -16.03 7.72
C GLU A 59 -6.82 -15.56 6.86
N MET A 60 -6.69 -16.10 5.65
CA MET A 60 -5.64 -15.69 4.72
C MET A 60 -5.76 -14.20 4.35
N TYR A 61 -6.99 -13.71 4.12
CA TYR A 61 -7.26 -12.30 3.86
C TYR A 61 -6.75 -11.42 5.01
N PHE A 62 -7.13 -11.74 6.26
CA PHE A 62 -6.72 -10.97 7.42
C PHE A 62 -5.19 -11.02 7.61
N TYR A 63 -4.61 -12.21 7.54
CA TYR A 63 -3.18 -12.42 7.69
C TYR A 63 -2.37 -11.60 6.68
N MET A 64 -2.73 -11.67 5.39
CA MET A 64 -2.02 -10.97 4.33
C MET A 64 -2.05 -9.44 4.50
N HIS A 65 -3.22 -8.87 4.83
CA HIS A 65 -3.33 -7.43 5.04
C HIS A 65 -2.62 -6.99 6.33
N GLN A 66 -2.67 -7.80 7.39
CA GLN A 66 -1.94 -7.53 8.62
C GLN A 66 -0.41 -7.52 8.36
N GLN A 67 0.12 -8.50 7.61
CA GLN A 67 1.54 -8.56 7.25
C GLN A 67 1.94 -7.39 6.35
N LEU A 68 1.13 -7.03 5.35
CA LEU A 68 1.39 -5.90 4.46
C LEU A 68 1.44 -4.56 5.23
N LEU A 69 0.49 -4.34 6.15
CA LEU A 69 0.49 -3.15 7.02
C LEU A 69 1.67 -3.14 7.99
N ALA A 70 2.07 -4.29 8.53
CA ALA A 70 3.26 -4.39 9.37
C ALA A 70 4.52 -4.01 8.59
N ARG A 71 4.71 -4.58 7.39
CA ARG A 71 5.82 -4.28 6.49
C ARG A 71 5.87 -2.80 6.11
N TYR A 72 4.72 -2.21 5.82
CA TYR A 72 4.59 -0.80 5.51
C TYR A 72 4.98 0.10 6.69
N ASN A 73 4.53 -0.22 7.91
CA ASN A 73 4.93 0.55 9.09
C ASN A 73 6.44 0.47 9.36
N LEU A 74 7.10 -0.66 9.07
CA LEU A 74 8.56 -0.77 9.16
C LEU A 74 9.29 0.18 8.19
N GLU A 75 8.78 0.35 6.96
CA GLU A 75 9.32 1.36 6.04
C GLU A 75 9.12 2.78 6.56
N ARG A 76 7.94 3.08 7.11
CA ARG A 76 7.66 4.39 7.72
C ARG A 76 8.67 4.69 8.83
N PHE A 77 8.87 3.75 9.76
CA PHE A 77 9.82 3.92 10.86
C PHE A 77 11.27 4.10 10.37
N SER A 78 11.66 3.38 9.31
CA SER A 78 13.00 3.51 8.70
C SER A 78 13.21 4.88 8.06
N ASN A 79 12.14 5.57 7.66
CA ASN A 79 12.15 6.93 7.12
C ASN A 79 11.76 8.00 8.15
N PHE A 80 11.82 7.69 9.45
CA PHE A 80 11.44 8.59 10.55
C PHE A 80 9.99 9.12 10.48
N LEU A 81 9.10 8.37 9.83
CA LEU A 81 7.68 8.66 9.75
C LEU A 81 6.94 7.93 10.89
N PRO A 82 5.89 8.55 11.47
CA PRO A 82 5.08 7.89 12.48
C PRO A 82 4.30 6.72 11.89
N LYS A 83 3.74 5.86 12.76
CA LYS A 83 2.79 4.80 12.36
C LYS A 83 1.63 5.40 11.55
N ILE A 84 1.07 4.62 10.61
CA ILE A 84 -0.12 5.04 9.86
C ILE A 84 -1.25 5.52 10.79
N GLY A 85 -1.85 6.66 10.44
CA GLY A 85 -2.97 7.25 11.16
C GLY A 85 -4.32 6.63 10.81
N THR A 86 -5.32 6.84 11.65
CA THR A 86 -6.70 6.40 11.41
C THR A 86 -7.44 7.39 10.51
N LEU A 87 -8.17 6.88 9.52
CA LEU A 87 -9.03 7.68 8.66
C LEU A 87 -10.36 8.01 9.35
N THR A 88 -10.80 9.27 9.27
CA THR A 88 -12.13 9.71 9.71
C THR A 88 -12.90 10.31 8.55
N TRP A 89 -14.07 9.75 8.22
CA TRP A 89 -14.90 10.18 7.08
C TRP A 89 -15.55 11.57 7.22
N ARG A 90 -15.58 12.15 8.42
CA ARG A 90 -16.22 13.44 8.71
C ARG A 90 -15.35 14.65 8.37
N PHE A 91 -14.05 14.44 8.14
CA PHE A 91 -13.09 15.51 7.90
C PHE A 91 -12.43 15.33 6.53
N PRO A 92 -11.99 16.41 5.88
CA PRO A 92 -11.23 16.31 4.64
C PRO A 92 -9.93 15.53 4.84
N LEU A 93 -9.52 14.81 3.80
CA LEU A 93 -8.24 14.10 3.79
C LEU A 93 -7.10 15.11 3.90
N LYS A 94 -6.23 14.91 4.90
CA LYS A 94 -5.05 15.75 5.11
C LYS A 94 -3.99 15.56 4.01
N PHE A 95 -3.89 14.34 3.49
CA PHE A 95 -2.90 13.95 2.49
C PHE A 95 -3.62 13.41 1.25
N GLY A 96 -3.33 13.99 0.09
CA GLY A 96 -3.76 13.48 -1.21
C GLY A 96 -2.70 12.58 -1.85
N TYR A 97 -3.02 12.04 -3.03
CA TYR A 97 -2.09 11.38 -3.92
C TYR A 97 -2.26 11.91 -5.33
N PHE A 98 -1.16 12.19 -6.03
CA PHE A 98 -1.17 12.65 -7.42
C PHE A 98 -0.50 11.59 -8.29
N SER A 99 -1.31 10.89 -9.09
CA SER A 99 -0.83 9.87 -10.02
C SER A 99 -0.17 10.50 -11.24
N LEU A 100 0.94 9.93 -11.68
CA LEU A 100 1.67 10.34 -12.89
C LEU A 100 1.42 9.42 -14.11
N LEU A 101 0.54 8.43 -13.93
CA LEU A 101 0.02 7.57 -14.99
C LEU A 101 -0.97 8.33 -15.89
#